data_AF-A0A1G6N382-F1
#
_entry.id   AF-A0A1G6N382-F1
#
_cell.length_a   1.000
_cell.length_b   1.000
_cell.length_c   1.000
_cell.angle_alpha   90.00
_cell.angle_beta   90.00
_cell.angle_gamma   90.00
#
_symmetry.space_group_name_H-M   'P 1'
#
loop_
_entity.id
_entity.type
_entity.pdbx_description
1 polymer ?
#
loop_
_entity_poly.entity_id
_entity_poly.type
_entity_poly.pdbx_seq_one_letter_code
_entity_poly.pdbx_strand_id
1 'polypeptide(L)'
;MKKRIFLIGYLLVIGLLWFGCEPMETDKPSTGSAPTAEQLSFIVAPGADDFHFKVINTSAVKGIANWDLGNGGKAIGDTVIGYYPLDKSYTIKLTLFTSGGTAFVTQDLTQTKTDYAYFEDPLLIAISGGPDAVNGKTWVIDSTTAGHLGVGPIDAKTPVWWAAQPLDKAGHWLYDDEFTFKLVGFAYNVNTHGKTYASHDGAAKGLTAGYYTAKTWEDANDEDLTTNDAARASMTWMVDKVGETYFINFAQPGGVLGYDDGQARSYEVLSFGENELYVRSADALDARYHKLIPKGFALPTITFDYTVAATANPNEYSYSIANVLVPANFTVTSIVYDFGDGTTQVAASTSTVLTNTYMRKGVYPTNVRVITTDGTFTKSFTVNVASNHPSYVPYLLDAMIMYNDFGETTLVPMAFDKSGADGSLSIVTNPDATRYPNRSAHAAKYTKINAEWANAYMLLPAGYRFNLTKQTTFKMLVYGNAGDNVLLKLENTDYAGNAWKTATHDYTYTIKESNKWEIAEFNFAGVGAGFDWTGEVFTADITTDSRFNDNFYNVARIMVSPGIGSGTFSFHFDDFAGPHVEGLK
;
A
#
# COMPACT_ATOMS: atom_id res chain seq x y z
N MET A 1 11.08 -97.17 -19.33
CA MET A 1 10.97 -96.36 -18.10
C MET A 1 12.14 -95.37 -18.01
N LYS A 2 12.09 -94.26 -18.74
CA LYS A 2 13.15 -93.21 -18.74
C LYS A 2 12.58 -91.77 -18.79
N LYS A 3 11.31 -91.60 -18.36
CA LYS A 3 10.63 -90.29 -18.25
C LYS A 3 10.41 -89.82 -16.80
N ARG A 4 10.91 -90.55 -15.80
CA ARG A 4 10.72 -90.24 -14.36
C ARG A 4 11.88 -89.47 -13.71
N ILE A 5 12.96 -89.19 -14.44
CA ILE A 5 14.15 -88.51 -13.89
C ILE A 5 14.10 -86.99 -14.14
N PHE A 6 13.33 -86.52 -15.13
CA PHE A 6 13.14 -85.07 -15.36
C PHE A 6 12.11 -84.41 -14.44
N LEU A 7 11.27 -85.19 -13.73
CA LEU A 7 10.26 -84.64 -12.82
C LEU A 7 10.82 -84.35 -11.42
N ILE A 8 11.95 -84.96 -11.05
CA ILE A 8 12.56 -84.81 -9.71
C ILE A 8 13.48 -83.58 -9.66
N GLY A 9 14.05 -83.14 -10.80
CA GLY A 9 14.81 -81.89 -10.88
C GLY A 9 13.94 -80.63 -10.83
N TYR A 10 12.70 -80.68 -11.31
CA TYR A 10 11.78 -79.54 -11.31
C TYR A 10 11.08 -79.34 -9.95
N LEU A 11 10.96 -80.41 -9.15
CA LEU A 11 10.43 -80.36 -7.79
C LEU A 11 11.44 -79.84 -6.75
N LEU A 12 12.74 -79.80 -7.07
CA LEU A 12 13.80 -79.32 -6.16
C LEU A 12 14.10 -77.82 -6.30
N VAL A 13 13.63 -77.17 -7.37
CA VAL A 13 13.78 -75.71 -7.61
C VAL A 13 12.58 -74.91 -7.08
N ILE A 14 11.42 -75.56 -6.87
CA ILE A 14 10.23 -74.94 -6.25
C ILE A 14 10.31 -74.96 -4.71
N GLY A 15 11.16 -75.81 -4.11
CA GLY A 15 11.38 -75.88 -2.66
C GLY A 15 12.30 -74.80 -2.07
N LEU A 16 12.90 -73.93 -2.90
CA LEU A 16 13.82 -72.85 -2.47
C LEU A 16 13.19 -71.45 -2.50
N LEU A 17 11.86 -71.35 -2.69
CA LEU A 17 11.11 -70.08 -2.63
C LEU A 17 10.32 -69.88 -1.33
N TRP A 18 10.50 -70.75 -0.32
CA TRP A 18 9.75 -70.71 0.95
C TRP A 18 10.59 -70.47 2.22
N PHE A 19 11.75 -69.83 2.08
CA PHE A 19 12.43 -69.18 3.20
C PHE A 19 12.90 -67.77 2.79
N GLY A 20 11.95 -66.93 2.38
CA GLY A 20 12.14 -65.49 2.56
C GLY A 20 11.89 -65.19 4.04
N CYS A 21 12.86 -64.59 4.71
CA CYS A 21 12.65 -64.00 6.04
C CYS A 21 11.31 -63.25 6.05
N GLU A 22 10.42 -63.57 6.98
CA GLU A 22 9.43 -62.58 7.39
C GLU A 22 10.23 -61.33 7.75
N PRO A 23 9.97 -60.15 7.14
CA PRO A 23 10.52 -58.93 7.69
C PRO A 23 10.02 -58.89 9.13
N MET A 24 10.95 -58.86 10.08
CA MET A 24 10.62 -58.65 11.47
C MET A 24 9.99 -57.26 11.56
N GLU A 25 8.66 -57.17 11.46
CA GLU A 25 7.92 -55.99 11.86
C GLU A 25 8.15 -55.87 13.36
N THR A 26 9.17 -55.09 13.73
CA THR A 26 9.21 -54.49 15.06
C THR A 26 7.85 -53.84 15.28
N ASP A 27 7.13 -54.29 16.31
CA ASP A 27 5.79 -53.80 16.67
C ASP A 27 5.66 -52.32 16.29
N LYS A 28 4.73 -52.01 15.38
CA LYS A 28 4.42 -50.63 15.00
C LYS A 28 4.26 -49.84 16.31
N PRO A 29 4.87 -48.65 16.47
CA PRO A 29 4.62 -47.81 17.62
C PRO A 29 3.11 -47.60 17.76
N SER A 30 2.48 -48.31 18.69
CA SER A 30 1.04 -48.22 18.92
C SER A 30 0.80 -46.97 19.74
N THR A 31 0.15 -45.98 19.16
CA THR A 31 -0.16 -44.71 19.82
C THR A 31 -1.31 -44.80 20.84
N GLY A 32 -1.78 -46.02 21.11
CA GLY A 32 -2.98 -46.31 21.92
C GLY A 32 -4.26 -46.18 21.10
N SER A 33 -5.38 -46.65 21.64
CA SER A 33 -6.70 -46.43 21.04
C SER A 33 -7.16 -44.99 21.25
N ALA A 34 -7.90 -44.45 20.30
CA ALA A 34 -8.60 -43.17 20.49
C ALA A 34 -9.51 -43.25 21.72
N PRO A 35 -9.65 -42.15 22.48
CA PRO A 35 -10.59 -42.11 23.58
C PRO A 35 -12.03 -42.26 23.05
N THR A 36 -12.94 -42.76 23.87
CA THR A 36 -14.38 -42.81 23.56
C THR A 36 -15.14 -41.74 24.36
N ALA A 37 -16.33 -41.35 23.91
CA ALA A 37 -17.12 -40.32 24.57
C ALA A 37 -17.47 -40.70 26.03
N GLU A 38 -17.64 -41.99 26.31
CA GLU A 38 -17.96 -42.51 27.65
C GLU A 38 -16.79 -42.39 28.64
N GLN A 39 -15.56 -42.21 28.14
CA GLN A 39 -14.37 -41.98 28.96
C GLN A 39 -14.19 -40.50 29.29
N LEU A 40 -14.91 -39.61 28.61
CA LEU A 40 -14.88 -38.18 28.82
C LEU A 40 -15.99 -37.77 29.78
N SER A 41 -15.64 -36.89 30.72
CA SER A 41 -16.62 -36.24 31.57
C SER A 41 -16.09 -34.89 32.04
N PHE A 42 -17.00 -34.00 32.38
CA PHE A 42 -16.66 -32.75 33.05
C PHE A 42 -17.79 -32.33 33.96
N ILE A 43 -17.47 -31.38 34.85
CA ILE A 43 -18.45 -30.74 35.71
C ILE A 43 -18.38 -29.23 35.56
N VAL A 44 -19.51 -28.58 35.79
CA VAL A 44 -19.62 -27.12 35.88
C VAL A 44 -19.93 -26.77 37.33
N ALA A 45 -19.02 -26.07 38.00
CA ALA A 45 -19.11 -25.70 39.40
C ALA A 45 -19.19 -24.17 39.58
N PRO A 46 -19.80 -23.67 40.66
CA PRO A 46 -19.77 -22.23 40.98
C PRO A 46 -18.34 -21.68 41.05
N GLY A 47 -18.13 -20.49 40.52
CA GLY A 47 -16.85 -19.77 40.55
C GLY A 47 -16.84 -18.65 41.57
N ALA A 48 -16.35 -17.47 41.16
CA ALA A 48 -16.17 -16.33 42.06
C ALA A 48 -17.48 -15.62 42.42
N ASP A 49 -18.47 -15.69 41.53
CA ASP A 49 -19.79 -15.08 41.65
C ASP A 49 -20.84 -15.92 40.89
N ASP A 50 -22.06 -15.39 40.74
CA ASP A 50 -23.21 -16.04 40.10
C ASP A 50 -23.08 -16.19 38.56
N PHE A 51 -22.08 -15.55 37.95
CA PHE A 51 -21.91 -15.48 36.50
C PHE A 51 -20.63 -16.15 36.03
N HIS A 52 -19.63 -16.33 36.91
CA HIS A 52 -18.39 -17.04 36.63
C HIS A 52 -18.45 -18.47 37.13
N PHE A 53 -18.34 -19.45 36.22
CA PHE A 53 -18.38 -20.88 36.53
C PHE A 53 -17.05 -21.55 36.22
N LYS A 54 -16.61 -22.45 37.08
CA LYS A 54 -15.45 -23.32 36.83
C LYS A 54 -15.90 -24.53 36.02
N VAL A 55 -15.33 -24.71 34.83
CA VAL A 55 -15.53 -25.90 34.00
C VAL A 55 -14.31 -26.79 34.15
N ILE A 56 -14.52 -28.01 34.67
CA ILE A 56 -13.44 -28.89 35.16
C ILE A 56 -13.51 -30.23 34.43
N ASN A 57 -12.43 -30.59 33.73
CA ASN A 57 -12.25 -31.90 33.11
C ASN A 57 -12.13 -32.98 34.21
N THR A 58 -13.04 -33.95 34.19
CA THR A 58 -13.05 -35.11 35.11
C THR A 58 -12.93 -36.44 34.36
N SER A 59 -12.48 -36.39 33.09
CA SER A 59 -12.34 -37.56 32.22
C SER A 59 -11.44 -38.63 32.85
N ALA A 60 -11.79 -39.90 32.65
CA ALA A 60 -11.02 -41.03 33.18
C ALA A 60 -9.67 -41.22 32.45
N VAL A 61 -9.53 -40.62 31.27
CA VAL A 61 -8.35 -40.66 30.41
C VAL A 61 -7.65 -39.30 30.39
N LYS A 62 -6.32 -39.29 30.34
CA LYS A 62 -5.51 -38.06 30.29
C LYS A 62 -5.29 -37.61 28.85
N GLY A 63 -5.38 -36.30 28.62
CA GLY A 63 -5.16 -35.67 27.33
C GLY A 63 -5.13 -34.15 27.46
N ILE A 64 -4.99 -33.44 26.34
CA ILE A 64 -5.11 -31.99 26.29
C ILE A 64 -6.60 -31.65 26.16
N ALA A 65 -7.16 -31.02 27.19
CA ALA A 65 -8.55 -30.56 27.20
C ALA A 65 -8.68 -29.23 26.45
N ASN A 66 -9.54 -29.21 25.43
CA ASN A 66 -9.90 -28.04 24.65
C ASN A 66 -11.41 -27.79 24.77
N TRP A 67 -11.79 -26.56 25.07
CA TRP A 67 -13.16 -26.17 25.41
C TRP A 67 -13.74 -25.23 24.38
N ASP A 68 -14.98 -25.49 24.00
CA ASP A 68 -15.91 -24.49 23.49
C ASP A 68 -16.94 -24.26 24.60
N LEU A 69 -16.97 -23.07 25.17
CA LEU A 69 -17.79 -22.76 26.33
C LEU A 69 -19.26 -22.43 25.96
N GLY A 70 -19.61 -22.44 24.67
CA GLY A 70 -20.97 -22.16 24.20
C GLY A 70 -21.39 -20.69 24.36
N ASN A 71 -20.55 -19.84 24.96
CA ASN A 71 -20.70 -18.40 25.07
C ASN A 71 -19.81 -17.64 24.05
N GLY A 72 -19.18 -18.35 23.11
CA GLY A 72 -18.19 -17.81 22.15
C GLY A 72 -16.75 -17.99 22.61
N GLY A 73 -16.50 -18.16 23.91
CA GLY A 73 -15.18 -18.37 24.48
C GLY A 73 -14.63 -19.77 24.21
N LYS A 74 -13.31 -19.82 23.93
CA LYS A 74 -12.54 -21.07 23.84
C LYS A 74 -11.42 -21.07 24.85
N ALA A 75 -11.07 -22.24 25.38
CA ALA A 75 -10.01 -22.35 26.38
C ALA A 75 -9.30 -23.70 26.30
N ILE A 76 -8.07 -23.76 26.83
CA ILE A 76 -7.28 -24.99 26.94
C ILE A 76 -6.87 -25.16 28.41
N GLY A 77 -6.97 -26.39 28.91
CA GLY A 77 -6.54 -26.76 30.26
C GLY A 77 -7.58 -27.58 31.01
N ASP A 78 -7.16 -28.24 32.08
CA ASP A 78 -8.05 -29.13 32.85
C ASP A 78 -9.10 -28.39 33.68
N THR A 79 -8.89 -27.10 33.95
CA THR A 79 -9.87 -26.24 34.60
C THR A 79 -9.84 -24.86 33.97
N VAL A 80 -11.01 -24.39 33.56
CA VAL A 80 -11.19 -23.08 32.93
C VAL A 80 -12.36 -22.34 33.61
N ILE A 81 -12.40 -21.02 33.47
CA ILE A 81 -13.51 -20.20 33.98
C ILE A 81 -14.30 -19.72 32.77
N GLY A 82 -15.61 -19.99 32.76
CA GLY A 82 -16.55 -19.43 31.80
C GLY A 82 -17.40 -18.34 32.46
N TYR A 83 -17.60 -17.24 31.75
CA TYR A 83 -18.47 -16.14 32.18
C TYR A 83 -19.80 -16.19 31.41
N TYR A 84 -20.91 -16.28 32.12
CA TYR A 84 -22.25 -16.48 31.57
C TYR A 84 -23.19 -15.37 32.07
N PRO A 85 -23.12 -14.17 31.46
CA PRO A 85 -23.83 -12.99 31.96
C PRO A 85 -25.31 -12.91 31.58
N LEU A 86 -25.84 -13.82 30.77
CA LEU A 86 -27.20 -13.70 30.24
C LEU A 86 -28.06 -14.88 30.68
N ASP A 87 -29.34 -14.61 30.97
CA ASP A 87 -30.36 -15.63 31.18
C ASP A 87 -30.64 -16.40 29.88
N LYS A 88 -29.95 -17.53 29.71
CA LYS A 88 -30.13 -18.49 28.63
C LYS A 88 -29.43 -19.83 28.93
N SER A 89 -29.70 -20.82 28.08
CA SER A 89 -28.93 -22.07 28.05
C SER A 89 -27.70 -21.96 27.15
N TYR A 90 -26.59 -22.52 27.62
CA TYR A 90 -25.30 -22.58 26.93
C TYR A 90 -24.87 -24.04 26.79
N THR A 91 -24.48 -24.48 25.60
CA THR A 91 -23.96 -25.84 25.38
C THR A 91 -22.45 -25.82 25.39
N ILE A 92 -21.85 -26.36 26.46
CA ILE A 92 -20.40 -26.45 26.64
C ILE A 92 -19.91 -27.76 26.02
N LYS A 93 -18.83 -27.71 25.25
CA LYS A 93 -18.20 -28.88 24.62
C LYS A 93 -16.75 -29.03 25.10
N LEU A 94 -16.43 -30.21 25.62
CA LEU A 94 -15.07 -30.67 25.85
C LEU A 94 -14.60 -31.50 24.66
N THR A 95 -13.48 -31.14 24.04
CA THR A 95 -12.74 -32.01 23.12
C THR A 95 -11.42 -32.40 23.76
N LEU A 96 -11.18 -33.69 23.91
CA LEU A 96 -9.96 -34.22 24.54
C LEU A 96 -9.04 -34.84 23.47
N PHE A 97 -7.80 -34.35 23.40
CA PHE A 97 -6.78 -34.84 22.49
C PHE A 97 -5.80 -35.75 23.24
N THR A 98 -5.65 -37.01 22.80
CA THR A 98 -4.68 -37.97 23.34
C THR A 98 -3.74 -38.46 22.24
N SER A 99 -2.72 -39.23 22.59
CA SER A 99 -1.84 -39.86 21.59
C SER A 99 -2.59 -40.79 20.61
N GLY A 100 -3.69 -41.40 21.07
CA GLY A 100 -4.46 -42.38 20.31
C GLY A 100 -5.55 -41.77 19.41
N GLY A 101 -5.84 -40.47 19.54
CA GLY A 101 -6.89 -39.79 18.78
C GLY A 101 -7.63 -38.75 19.62
N THR A 102 -8.87 -38.44 19.22
CA THR A 102 -9.68 -37.38 19.84
C THR A 102 -11.12 -37.83 20.05
N ALA A 103 -11.75 -37.38 21.13
CA ALA A 103 -13.18 -37.53 21.37
C ALA A 103 -13.75 -36.23 21.97
N PHE A 104 -15.08 -36.11 21.98
CA PHE A 104 -15.75 -34.98 22.61
C PHE A 104 -17.00 -35.38 23.38
N VAL A 105 -17.40 -34.54 24.33
CA VAL A 105 -18.67 -34.63 25.07
C VAL A 105 -19.23 -33.22 25.30
N THR A 106 -20.56 -33.11 25.44
CA THR A 106 -21.27 -31.84 25.63
C THR A 106 -22.14 -31.87 26.89
N GLN A 107 -22.28 -30.71 27.54
CA GLN A 107 -23.22 -30.51 28.65
C GLN A 107 -23.84 -29.11 28.55
N ASP A 108 -25.13 -29.00 28.86
CA ASP A 108 -25.81 -27.71 28.93
C ASP A 108 -25.68 -27.07 30.32
N LEU A 109 -25.43 -25.76 30.34
CA LEU A 109 -25.52 -24.88 31.50
C LEU A 109 -26.70 -23.94 31.31
N THR A 110 -27.68 -23.98 32.21
CA THR A 110 -28.77 -23.01 32.25
C THR A 110 -28.45 -21.89 33.21
N GLN A 111 -28.18 -20.69 32.68
CA GLN A 111 -28.10 -19.46 33.45
C GLN A 111 -29.50 -18.86 33.55
N THR A 112 -29.89 -18.42 34.74
CA THR A 112 -31.23 -17.86 35.03
C THR A 112 -31.19 -16.41 35.51
N LYS A 113 -29.98 -15.84 35.62
CA LYS A 113 -29.73 -14.46 36.01
C LYS A 113 -29.03 -13.72 34.88
N THR A 114 -29.29 -12.43 34.78
CA THR A 114 -28.57 -11.53 33.89
C THR A 114 -27.67 -10.61 34.70
N ASP A 115 -26.40 -10.53 34.33
CA ASP A 115 -25.47 -9.52 34.83
C ASP A 115 -25.66 -8.23 34.04
N TYR A 116 -26.34 -7.26 34.64
CA TYR A 116 -26.58 -5.97 33.97
C TYR A 116 -25.32 -5.14 33.81
N ALA A 117 -24.28 -5.37 34.63
CA ALA A 117 -23.00 -4.67 34.49
C ALA A 117 -22.30 -5.06 33.19
N TYR A 118 -22.63 -6.21 32.59
CA TYR A 118 -22.15 -6.58 31.27
C TYR A 118 -22.51 -5.53 30.21
N PHE A 119 -23.70 -4.91 30.30
CA PHE A 119 -24.13 -3.90 29.33
C PHE A 119 -23.47 -2.53 29.52
N GLU A 120 -22.67 -2.37 30.58
CA GLU A 120 -21.87 -1.17 30.84
C GLU A 120 -20.45 -1.28 30.24
N ASP A 121 -20.08 -2.41 29.62
CA ASP A 121 -18.77 -2.58 29.01
C ASP A 121 -18.55 -1.53 27.89
N PRO A 122 -17.42 -0.78 27.91
CA PRO A 122 -17.18 0.29 26.96
C PRO A 122 -17.16 -0.16 25.50
N LEU A 123 -16.65 -1.36 25.20
CA LEU A 123 -16.63 -1.87 23.84
C LEU A 123 -18.04 -2.25 23.39
N LEU A 124 -18.84 -2.91 24.25
CA LEU A 124 -20.23 -3.24 23.95
C LEU A 124 -21.03 -1.98 23.60
N ILE A 125 -20.90 -0.92 24.39
CA ILE A 125 -21.56 0.36 24.13
C ILE A 125 -21.04 0.97 22.82
N ALA A 126 -19.72 1.02 22.63
CA ALA A 126 -19.12 1.64 21.46
C ALA A 126 -19.58 1.01 20.14
N ILE A 127 -19.61 -0.33 20.06
CA ILE A 127 -19.91 -1.02 18.79
C ILE A 127 -21.40 -1.20 18.53
N SER A 128 -22.24 -1.27 19.57
CA SER A 128 -23.69 -1.44 19.42
C SER A 128 -24.50 -0.15 19.51
N GLY A 129 -23.91 0.93 20.04
CA GLY A 129 -24.62 2.17 20.39
C GLY A 129 -25.26 2.15 21.78
N GLY A 130 -25.08 1.06 22.54
CA GLY A 130 -25.61 0.93 23.90
C GLY A 130 -27.08 0.48 23.97
N PRO A 131 -27.65 0.41 25.19
CA PRO A 131 -28.99 -0.16 25.41
C PRO A 131 -30.13 0.63 24.75
N ASP A 132 -29.95 1.94 24.53
CA ASP A 132 -30.95 2.80 23.89
C ASP A 132 -30.96 2.66 22.36
N ALA A 133 -29.89 2.11 21.76
CA ALA A 133 -29.79 1.86 20.33
C ALA A 133 -30.47 0.53 19.96
N VAL A 134 -31.81 0.49 20.01
CA VAL A 134 -32.61 -0.73 19.74
C VAL A 134 -32.33 -1.34 18.36
N ASN A 135 -32.05 -0.50 17.36
CA ASN A 135 -31.69 -0.93 16.01
C ASN A 135 -30.19 -1.23 15.83
N GLY A 136 -29.40 -1.07 16.89
CA GLY A 136 -27.95 -1.22 16.90
C GLY A 136 -27.23 -0.07 16.21
N LYS A 137 -25.95 -0.30 15.96
CA LYS A 137 -25.06 0.61 15.26
C LYS A 137 -24.42 -0.11 14.08
N THR A 138 -24.44 0.57 12.94
CA THR A 138 -23.92 0.06 11.66
C THR A 138 -22.55 0.66 11.38
N TRP A 139 -21.62 -0.19 10.98
CA TRP A 139 -20.25 0.15 10.62
C TRP A 139 -20.00 -0.17 9.15
N VAL A 140 -19.12 0.60 8.53
CA VAL A 140 -18.60 0.40 7.17
C VAL A 140 -17.08 0.50 7.21
N ILE A 141 -16.39 -0.02 6.19
CA ILE A 141 -14.93 0.15 6.07
C ILE A 141 -14.59 1.65 5.98
N ASP A 142 -13.56 2.08 6.72
CA ASP A 142 -13.01 3.43 6.63
C ASP A 142 -12.16 3.61 5.37
N SER A 143 -12.83 3.61 4.21
CA SER A 143 -12.17 3.62 2.89
C SER A 143 -11.22 4.80 2.64
N THR A 144 -11.36 5.88 3.42
CA THR A 144 -10.59 7.11 3.26
C THR A 144 -9.36 7.21 4.15
N THR A 145 -9.22 6.35 5.16
CA THR A 145 -8.04 6.32 6.03
C THR A 145 -6.99 5.34 5.49
N ALA A 146 -5.71 5.73 5.50
CA ALA A 146 -4.63 4.83 5.11
C ALA A 146 -4.53 3.63 6.08
N GLY A 147 -4.26 2.45 5.53
CA GLY A 147 -4.21 1.18 6.26
C GLY A 147 -5.56 0.71 6.79
N HIS A 148 -6.66 1.11 6.15
CA HIS A 148 -8.00 0.62 6.49
C HIS A 148 -8.19 -0.86 6.18
N LEU A 149 -7.46 -1.36 5.17
CA LEU A 149 -7.15 -2.77 4.99
C LEU A 149 -5.64 -2.96 5.10
N GLY A 150 -5.21 -4.11 5.61
CA GLY A 150 -3.79 -4.39 5.69
C GLY A 150 -3.45 -5.84 5.95
N VAL A 151 -2.18 -6.17 5.72
CA VAL A 151 -1.58 -7.49 5.97
C VAL A 151 -0.27 -7.30 6.73
N GLY A 152 0.00 -8.18 7.67
CA GLY A 152 1.25 -8.17 8.44
C GLY A 152 1.50 -9.49 9.18
N PRO A 153 2.64 -9.59 9.87
CA PRO A 153 2.94 -10.76 10.68
C PRO A 153 2.02 -10.81 11.92
N ILE A 154 1.82 -12.02 12.44
CA ILE A 154 0.88 -12.36 13.53
C ILE A 154 1.17 -11.58 14.84
N ASP A 155 2.44 -11.27 15.09
CA ASP A 155 2.92 -10.57 16.28
C ASP A 155 2.87 -9.05 16.17
N ALA A 156 2.72 -8.49 14.96
CA ALA A 156 2.59 -7.04 14.77
C ALA A 156 1.18 -6.55 15.08
N LYS A 157 1.03 -5.35 15.62
CA LYS A 157 -0.29 -4.70 15.83
C LYS A 157 -0.62 -3.70 14.72
N THR A 158 0.15 -3.73 13.64
CA THR A 158 0.03 -2.83 12.49
C THR A 158 0.35 -3.60 11.20
N PRO A 159 -0.21 -3.20 10.05
CA PRO A 159 0.01 -3.89 8.79
C PRO A 159 1.39 -3.60 8.19
N VAL A 160 2.39 -4.43 8.51
CA VAL A 160 3.79 -4.23 8.11
C VAL A 160 4.06 -4.64 6.65
N TRP A 161 3.35 -5.64 6.12
CA TRP A 161 3.62 -6.18 4.78
C TRP A 161 2.88 -5.40 3.69
N TRP A 162 1.66 -4.97 3.96
CA TRP A 162 0.88 -4.15 3.05
C TRP A 162 -0.19 -3.35 3.79
N ALA A 163 -0.33 -2.07 3.47
CA ALA A 163 -1.37 -1.19 4.00
C ALA A 163 -2.04 -0.43 2.85
N ALA A 164 -3.35 -0.57 2.70
CA ALA A 164 -4.13 0.08 1.66
C ALA A 164 -4.00 1.61 1.74
N GLN A 165 -3.70 2.28 0.64
CA GLN A 165 -3.91 3.72 0.52
C GLN A 165 -5.41 4.04 0.46
N PRO A 166 -5.81 5.29 0.76
CA PRO A 166 -7.21 5.70 0.65
C PRO A 166 -7.80 5.31 -0.71
N LEU A 167 -8.95 4.65 -0.68
CA LEU A 167 -9.72 4.22 -1.85
C LEU A 167 -9.05 3.17 -2.76
N ASP A 168 -8.01 2.46 -2.29
CA ASP A 168 -7.32 1.42 -3.09
C ASP A 168 -8.23 0.30 -3.62
N LYS A 169 -9.36 0.04 -2.95
CA LYS A 169 -10.38 -0.93 -3.39
C LYS A 169 -11.60 -0.27 -4.01
N ALA A 170 -11.49 0.98 -4.47
CA ALA A 170 -12.57 1.63 -5.20
C ALA A 170 -12.89 0.86 -6.49
N GLY A 171 -14.18 0.60 -6.71
CA GLY A 171 -14.65 -0.25 -7.81
C GLY A 171 -14.86 -1.71 -7.42
N HIS A 172 -14.41 -2.11 -6.22
CA HIS A 172 -14.75 -3.38 -5.59
C HIS A 172 -15.82 -3.15 -4.51
N TRP A 173 -16.70 -4.13 -4.33
CA TRP A 173 -18.00 -3.99 -3.67
C TRP A 173 -17.95 -4.13 -2.13
N LEU A 174 -16.82 -3.78 -1.51
CA LEU A 174 -16.63 -3.92 -0.06
C LEU A 174 -16.91 -2.64 0.72
N TYR A 175 -16.67 -1.47 0.13
CA TYR A 175 -16.75 -0.21 0.89
C TYR A 175 -18.19 0.18 1.27
N ASP A 176 -19.20 -0.40 0.63
CA ASP A 176 -20.61 -0.26 0.98
C ASP A 176 -21.15 -1.39 1.86
N ASP A 177 -20.34 -2.38 2.22
CA ASP A 177 -20.74 -3.44 3.15
C ASP A 177 -21.03 -2.87 4.55
N GLU A 178 -22.17 -3.28 5.09
CA GLU A 178 -22.69 -2.80 6.36
C GLU A 178 -22.67 -3.88 7.44
N PHE A 179 -22.00 -3.58 8.56
CA PHE A 179 -21.83 -4.48 9.70
C PHE A 179 -22.58 -3.91 10.91
N THR A 180 -23.71 -4.52 11.28
CA THR A 180 -24.59 -3.98 12.33
C THR A 180 -24.58 -4.83 13.58
N PHE A 181 -24.12 -4.24 14.68
CA PHE A 181 -24.15 -4.84 16.02
C PHE A 181 -25.39 -4.36 16.77
N LYS A 182 -26.26 -5.29 17.18
CA LYS A 182 -27.41 -5.02 18.04
C LYS A 182 -27.19 -5.65 19.40
N LEU A 183 -27.42 -4.88 20.46
CA LEU A 183 -27.37 -5.41 21.83
C LEU A 183 -28.58 -6.31 22.11
N VAL A 184 -29.74 -5.98 21.53
CA VAL A 184 -30.95 -6.81 21.61
C VAL A 184 -30.69 -8.17 20.96
N GLY A 185 -30.75 -9.22 21.79
CA GLY A 185 -30.50 -10.60 21.37
C GLY A 185 -29.07 -10.87 20.89
N PHE A 186 -28.15 -9.92 21.09
CA PHE A 186 -26.79 -9.97 20.53
C PHE A 186 -26.79 -10.25 19.03
N ALA A 187 -27.80 -9.71 18.31
CA ALA A 187 -27.97 -9.97 16.90
C ALA A 187 -26.91 -9.23 16.08
N TYR A 188 -26.33 -9.93 15.10
CA TYR A 188 -25.41 -9.37 14.12
C TYR A 188 -26.03 -9.43 12.73
N ASN A 189 -25.87 -8.37 11.94
CA ASN A 189 -26.35 -8.34 10.56
C ASN A 189 -25.24 -7.84 9.63
N VAL A 190 -25.10 -8.54 8.51
CA VAL A 190 -24.26 -8.12 7.39
C VAL A 190 -25.19 -7.81 6.22
N ASN A 191 -25.01 -6.66 5.59
CA ASN A 191 -25.66 -6.32 4.33
C ASN A 191 -24.58 -5.88 3.34
N THR A 192 -24.37 -6.68 2.30
CA THR A 192 -23.39 -6.41 1.25
C THR A 192 -24.05 -5.84 -0.01
N HIS A 193 -25.34 -5.48 0.04
CA HIS A 193 -26.07 -4.98 -1.14
C HIS A 193 -26.01 -5.92 -2.36
N GLY A 194 -25.87 -7.22 -2.11
CA GLY A 194 -25.84 -8.27 -3.13
C GLY A 194 -24.46 -8.55 -3.75
N LYS A 195 -23.41 -7.80 -3.38
CA LYS A 195 -22.03 -8.07 -3.82
C LYS A 195 -21.01 -7.79 -2.71
N THR A 196 -19.84 -8.40 -2.75
CA THR A 196 -18.75 -8.06 -1.82
C THR A 196 -17.40 -8.36 -2.46
N TYR A 197 -16.33 -8.04 -1.75
CA TYR A 197 -14.96 -8.35 -2.13
C TYR A 197 -14.25 -9.08 -0.98
N ALA A 198 -13.61 -10.21 -1.31
CA ALA A 198 -13.04 -11.15 -0.35
C ALA A 198 -11.73 -11.76 -0.84
N SER A 199 -10.97 -12.39 0.05
CA SER A 199 -9.83 -13.22 -0.36
C SER A 199 -10.32 -14.47 -1.07
N HIS A 200 -9.47 -15.14 -1.84
CA HIS A 200 -9.80 -16.47 -2.38
C HIS A 200 -10.26 -17.46 -1.29
N ASP A 201 -9.63 -17.42 -0.11
CA ASP A 201 -9.99 -18.30 1.01
C ASP A 201 -11.35 -17.95 1.62
N GLY A 202 -11.63 -16.66 1.80
CA GLY A 202 -12.93 -16.16 2.26
C GLY A 202 -14.03 -16.49 1.25
N ALA A 203 -13.77 -16.24 -0.03
CA ALA A 203 -14.65 -16.57 -1.14
C ALA A 203 -15.03 -18.05 -1.16
N ALA A 204 -14.03 -18.95 -1.12
CA ALA A 204 -14.24 -20.39 -1.14
C ALA A 204 -15.09 -20.86 0.06
N LYS A 205 -14.81 -20.33 1.25
CA LYS A 205 -15.58 -20.66 2.48
C LYS A 205 -17.00 -20.14 2.40
N GLY A 206 -17.22 -18.93 1.92
CA GLY A 206 -18.56 -18.37 1.81
C GLY A 206 -19.40 -18.96 0.69
N LEU A 207 -18.79 -19.38 -0.42
CA LEU A 207 -19.45 -20.18 -1.46
C LEU A 207 -19.88 -21.54 -0.90
N THR A 208 -19.00 -22.20 -0.14
CA THR A 208 -19.32 -23.48 0.52
C THR A 208 -20.45 -23.34 1.54
N ALA A 209 -20.46 -22.24 2.30
CA ALA A 209 -21.49 -21.94 3.28
C ALA A 209 -22.78 -21.37 2.67
N GLY A 210 -22.76 -20.95 1.39
CA GLY A 210 -23.92 -20.49 0.63
C GLY A 210 -24.29 -19.01 0.79
N TYR A 211 -23.51 -18.22 1.53
CA TYR A 211 -23.73 -16.76 1.64
C TYR A 211 -23.01 -15.97 0.54
N TYR A 212 -22.09 -16.60 -0.20
CA TYR A 212 -21.64 -16.16 -1.51
C TYR A 212 -22.22 -17.07 -2.59
N THR A 213 -22.56 -16.50 -3.75
CA THR A 213 -23.29 -17.23 -4.80
C THR A 213 -22.50 -17.42 -6.08
N ALA A 214 -21.75 -16.42 -6.53
CA ALA A 214 -20.94 -16.51 -7.74
C ALA A 214 -19.82 -15.47 -7.76
N LYS A 215 -18.67 -15.88 -8.28
CA LYS A 215 -17.53 -15.00 -8.60
C LYS A 215 -17.81 -14.19 -9.87
N THR A 216 -17.54 -12.90 -9.80
CA THR A 216 -17.75 -11.95 -10.91
C THR A 216 -16.46 -11.32 -11.41
N TRP A 217 -15.41 -11.34 -10.58
CA TRP A 217 -14.05 -10.89 -10.92
C TRP A 217 -13.05 -11.60 -10.00
N GLU A 218 -11.80 -11.74 -10.44
CA GLU A 218 -10.69 -12.22 -9.62
C GLU A 218 -9.35 -11.61 -10.04
N ASP A 219 -8.41 -11.54 -9.10
CA ASP A 219 -6.98 -11.40 -9.37
C ASP A 219 -6.17 -12.56 -8.77
N ALA A 220 -4.93 -12.32 -8.36
CA ALA A 220 -4.06 -13.34 -7.77
C ALA A 220 -4.39 -13.67 -6.31
N ASN A 221 -5.13 -12.81 -5.61
CA ASN A 221 -5.39 -12.93 -4.17
C ASN A 221 -6.87 -12.79 -3.81
N ASP A 222 -7.63 -12.08 -4.62
CA ASP A 222 -8.93 -11.52 -4.27
C ASP A 222 -10.02 -11.80 -5.32
N GLU A 223 -11.27 -11.77 -4.87
CA GLU A 223 -12.46 -12.02 -5.70
C GLU A 223 -13.58 -11.01 -5.40
N ASP A 224 -14.28 -10.55 -6.46
CA ASP A 224 -15.60 -9.92 -6.31
C ASP A 224 -16.69 -10.99 -6.43
N LEU A 225 -17.59 -11.01 -5.46
CA LEU A 225 -18.62 -12.04 -5.33
C LEU A 225 -20.01 -11.41 -5.36
N THR A 226 -20.96 -12.12 -5.96
CA THR A 226 -22.39 -11.94 -5.65
C THR A 226 -22.73 -12.66 -4.34
N THR A 227 -23.65 -12.10 -3.57
CA THR A 227 -23.95 -12.57 -2.21
C THR A 227 -25.43 -12.94 -2.05
N ASN A 228 -25.69 -13.73 -1.01
CA ASN A 228 -27.03 -14.02 -0.50
C ASN A 228 -27.03 -13.84 1.02
N ASP A 229 -27.16 -12.60 1.48
CA ASP A 229 -27.11 -12.31 2.93
C ASP A 229 -28.21 -13.01 3.73
N ALA A 230 -29.34 -13.32 3.10
CA ALA A 230 -30.40 -14.11 3.74
C ALA A 230 -29.94 -15.54 4.11
N ALA A 231 -28.94 -16.09 3.42
CA ALA A 231 -28.35 -17.39 3.74
C ALA A 231 -27.38 -17.37 4.93
N ARG A 232 -26.99 -16.19 5.44
CA ARG A 232 -26.12 -16.07 6.63
C ARG A 232 -26.80 -16.52 7.94
N ALA A 233 -28.12 -16.76 7.90
CA ALA A 233 -28.98 -17.09 9.05
C ALA A 233 -28.93 -16.02 10.16
N SER A 234 -29.61 -16.27 11.28
CA SER A 234 -29.53 -15.38 12.44
C SER A 234 -28.15 -15.47 13.06
N MET A 235 -27.35 -14.42 12.87
CA MET A 235 -26.00 -14.34 13.41
C MET A 235 -26.00 -13.69 14.78
N THR A 236 -25.08 -14.13 15.63
CA THR A 236 -24.88 -13.60 16.98
C THR A 236 -23.42 -13.26 17.19
N TRP A 237 -23.18 -12.23 17.99
CA TRP A 237 -21.85 -11.75 18.33
C TRP A 237 -21.66 -11.71 19.85
N MET A 238 -20.42 -11.84 20.30
CA MET A 238 -20.04 -11.74 21.71
C MET A 238 -18.72 -10.98 21.82
N VAL A 239 -18.50 -10.35 22.97
CA VAL A 239 -17.22 -9.74 23.33
C VAL A 239 -16.59 -10.54 24.46
N ASP A 240 -15.33 -10.91 24.26
CA ASP A 240 -14.47 -11.51 25.27
C ASP A 240 -13.30 -10.58 25.59
N LYS A 241 -12.82 -10.62 26.84
CA LYS A 241 -11.61 -9.91 27.27
C LYS A 241 -10.59 -10.89 27.84
N VAL A 242 -9.42 -11.01 27.21
CA VAL A 242 -8.32 -11.86 27.65
C VAL A 242 -7.16 -10.97 28.09
N GLY A 243 -6.94 -10.90 29.41
CA GLY A 243 -6.06 -9.88 29.98
C GLY A 243 -6.62 -8.48 29.72
N GLU A 244 -5.86 -7.63 29.03
CA GLU A 244 -6.32 -6.29 28.63
C GLU A 244 -6.85 -6.22 27.18
N THR A 245 -6.82 -7.34 26.45
CA THR A 245 -7.17 -7.37 25.03
C THR A 245 -8.60 -7.83 24.83
N TYR A 246 -9.36 -7.05 24.07
CA TYR A 246 -10.72 -7.40 23.66
C TYR A 246 -10.74 -8.22 22.37
N PHE A 247 -11.73 -9.10 22.26
CA PHE A 247 -12.04 -9.87 21.06
C PHE A 247 -13.53 -9.78 20.75
N ILE A 248 -13.86 -9.61 19.47
CA ILE A 248 -15.22 -9.72 18.93
C ILE A 248 -15.33 -11.08 18.25
N ASN A 249 -16.27 -11.91 18.70
CA ASN A 249 -16.44 -13.29 18.26
C ASN A 249 -17.82 -13.49 17.62
N PHE A 250 -17.87 -14.15 16.47
CA PHE A 250 -19.12 -14.57 15.84
C PHE A 250 -19.28 -16.08 15.89
N ALA A 251 -20.47 -16.55 16.23
CA ALA A 251 -20.75 -17.98 16.35
C ALA A 251 -20.96 -18.66 14.98
N GLN A 252 -21.43 -17.91 13.98
CA GLN A 252 -21.80 -18.43 12.67
C GLN A 252 -20.70 -18.14 11.64
N PRO A 253 -20.43 -19.06 10.69
CA PRO A 253 -19.42 -18.85 9.64
C PRO A 253 -19.65 -17.60 8.78
N GLY A 254 -20.90 -17.15 8.65
CA GLY A 254 -21.27 -15.94 7.92
C GLY A 254 -21.00 -14.62 8.67
N GLY A 255 -20.60 -14.68 9.95
CA GLY A 255 -20.25 -13.52 10.76
C GLY A 255 -18.88 -12.97 10.38
N VAL A 256 -18.85 -12.13 9.36
CA VAL A 256 -17.66 -11.42 8.86
C VAL A 256 -17.68 -9.99 9.37
N LEU A 257 -16.53 -9.43 9.73
CA LEU A 257 -16.35 -8.02 10.05
C LEU A 257 -15.27 -7.43 9.14
N GLY A 258 -15.67 -6.56 8.20
CA GLY A 258 -14.79 -6.02 7.18
C GLY A 258 -14.57 -6.98 6.01
N TYR A 259 -13.34 -7.06 5.52
CA TYR A 259 -12.98 -7.91 4.39
C TYR A 259 -12.92 -9.39 4.83
N ASP A 260 -13.53 -10.28 4.04
CA ASP A 260 -13.56 -11.71 4.34
C ASP A 260 -12.24 -12.37 3.91
N ASP A 261 -11.34 -12.51 4.86
CA ASP A 261 -10.05 -13.18 4.70
C ASP A 261 -10.13 -14.71 4.83
N GLY A 262 -11.29 -15.25 5.17
CA GLY A 262 -11.50 -16.66 5.46
C GLY A 262 -10.92 -17.14 6.79
N GLN A 263 -10.36 -16.28 7.63
CA GLN A 263 -9.83 -16.66 8.94
C GLN A 263 -10.96 -16.98 9.94
N ALA A 264 -10.56 -17.36 11.16
CA ALA A 264 -11.52 -17.58 12.24
C ALA A 264 -12.35 -16.31 12.49
N ARG A 265 -13.64 -16.46 12.80
CA ARG A 265 -14.55 -15.34 13.09
C ARG A 265 -14.34 -14.76 14.49
N SER A 266 -13.08 -14.43 14.78
CA SER A 266 -12.57 -13.90 16.03
C SER A 266 -11.62 -12.76 15.70
N TYR A 267 -11.98 -11.56 16.15
CA TYR A 267 -11.33 -10.32 15.78
C TYR A 267 -10.79 -9.66 17.03
N GLU A 268 -9.47 -9.59 17.16
CA GLU A 268 -8.81 -8.82 18.21
C GLU A 268 -9.05 -7.33 17.98
N VAL A 269 -9.48 -6.61 19.01
CA VAL A 269 -9.68 -5.16 18.95
C VAL A 269 -8.39 -4.44 19.29
N LEU A 270 -7.88 -3.66 18.35
CA LEU A 270 -6.65 -2.89 18.47
C LEU A 270 -6.90 -1.48 19.00
N SER A 271 -7.98 -0.84 18.53
CA SER A 271 -8.52 0.41 19.06
C SER A 271 -10.03 0.47 18.82
N PHE A 272 -10.75 1.19 19.67
CA PHE A 272 -12.17 1.45 19.51
C PHE A 272 -12.55 2.79 20.15
N GLY A 273 -13.63 3.38 19.64
CA GLY A 273 -14.24 4.60 20.16
C GLY A 273 -15.63 4.80 19.58
N GLU A 274 -16.20 5.99 19.79
CA GLU A 274 -17.53 6.31 19.25
C GLU A 274 -17.53 6.29 17.71
N ASN A 275 -16.45 6.71 17.05
CA ASN A 275 -16.39 6.80 15.59
C ASN A 275 -15.26 5.99 14.96
N GLU A 276 -14.65 5.07 15.70
CA GLU A 276 -13.54 4.24 15.22
C GLU A 276 -13.69 2.82 15.76
N LEU A 277 -13.46 1.84 14.91
CA LEU A 277 -13.25 0.45 15.30
C LEU A 277 -12.11 -0.11 14.45
N TYR A 278 -11.00 -0.46 15.09
CA TYR A 278 -9.85 -1.08 14.44
C TYR A 278 -9.65 -2.48 14.98
N VAL A 279 -9.77 -3.47 14.09
CA VAL A 279 -9.67 -4.87 14.45
C VAL A 279 -8.63 -5.59 13.62
N ARG A 280 -8.15 -6.72 14.14
CA ARG A 280 -7.39 -7.69 13.37
C ARG A 280 -7.87 -9.12 13.58
N SER A 281 -7.86 -9.89 12.51
CA SER A 281 -7.90 -11.35 12.52
C SER A 281 -6.48 -11.86 12.33
N ALA A 282 -6.12 -12.96 12.98
CA ALA A 282 -4.82 -13.60 12.77
C ALA A 282 -4.95 -15.13 12.73
N ASP A 283 -4.19 -15.77 11.84
CA ASP A 283 -4.07 -17.21 11.75
C ASP A 283 -2.61 -17.65 11.97
N ALA A 284 -2.21 -18.81 11.45
CA ALA A 284 -0.84 -19.33 11.58
C ALA A 284 0.16 -18.72 10.56
N LEU A 285 -0.33 -17.98 9.57
CA LEU A 285 0.47 -17.42 8.47
C LEU A 285 0.53 -15.89 8.54
N ASP A 286 -0.61 -15.23 8.72
CA ASP A 286 -0.71 -13.78 8.64
C ASP A 286 -1.78 -13.18 9.55
N ALA A 287 -1.69 -11.86 9.72
CA ALA A 287 -2.71 -11.03 10.35
C ALA A 287 -3.32 -10.07 9.32
N ARG A 288 -4.63 -9.88 9.41
CA ARG A 288 -5.45 -9.04 8.53
C ARG A 288 -6.08 -7.93 9.35
N TYR A 289 -5.99 -6.71 8.85
CA TYR A 289 -6.31 -5.50 9.60
C TYR A 289 -7.46 -4.75 8.95
N HIS A 290 -8.44 -4.32 9.74
CA HIS A 290 -9.65 -3.65 9.26
C HIS A 290 -9.98 -2.44 10.13
N LYS A 291 -10.01 -1.24 9.52
CA LYS A 291 -10.54 -0.03 10.14
C LYS A 291 -11.96 0.21 9.67
N LEU A 292 -12.85 0.48 10.61
CA LEU A 292 -14.25 0.76 10.36
C LEU A 292 -14.65 2.08 11.02
N ILE A 293 -15.62 2.75 10.41
CA ILE A 293 -16.29 3.95 10.91
C ILE A 293 -17.81 3.73 10.90
N PRO A 294 -18.59 4.46 11.72
CA PRO A 294 -20.03 4.34 11.70
C PRO A 294 -20.60 4.79 10.35
N LYS A 295 -21.63 4.09 9.86
CA LYS A 295 -22.32 4.46 8.63
C LYS A 295 -22.84 5.90 8.72
N GLY A 296 -22.49 6.71 7.71
CA GLY A 296 -22.87 8.13 7.64
C GLY A 296 -21.97 9.06 8.43
N PHE A 297 -20.96 8.55 9.15
CA PHE A 297 -19.91 9.38 9.73
C PHE A 297 -18.97 9.88 8.63
N ALA A 298 -18.75 11.19 8.58
CA ALA A 298 -17.73 11.79 7.73
C ALA A 298 -16.51 12.09 8.59
N LEU A 299 -15.34 11.56 8.18
CA LEU A 299 -14.09 11.91 8.85
C LEU A 299 -13.91 13.44 8.85
N PRO A 300 -13.49 14.03 9.97
CA PRO A 300 -13.12 15.44 9.98
C PRO A 300 -11.95 15.66 9.01
N THR A 301 -12.10 16.57 8.05
CA THR A 301 -11.04 16.93 7.09
C THR A 301 -10.79 18.42 7.14
N ILE A 302 -9.56 18.83 6.81
CA ILE A 302 -9.24 20.25 6.67
C ILE A 302 -9.82 20.75 5.35
N THR A 303 -10.58 21.83 5.43
CA THR A 303 -11.10 22.52 4.25
C THR A 303 -10.62 23.97 4.26
N PHE A 304 -10.37 24.52 3.08
CA PHE A 304 -9.98 25.91 2.89
C PHE A 304 -10.20 26.29 1.42
N ASP A 305 -10.41 27.57 1.14
CA ASP A 305 -10.45 28.12 -0.21
C ASP A 305 -9.08 28.67 -0.59
N TYR A 306 -8.68 28.51 -1.85
CA TYR A 306 -7.44 29.06 -2.38
C TYR A 306 -7.79 30.13 -3.42
N THR A 307 -7.37 31.37 -3.17
CA THR A 307 -7.64 32.51 -4.04
C THR A 307 -6.33 33.04 -4.63
N VAL A 308 -6.31 33.15 -5.96
CA VAL A 308 -5.27 33.82 -6.74
C VAL A 308 -5.90 34.97 -7.51
N ALA A 309 -5.37 36.18 -7.35
CA ALA A 309 -5.91 37.37 -7.99
C ALA A 309 -4.78 38.25 -8.55
N ALA A 310 -4.99 38.81 -9.74
CA ALA A 310 -4.08 39.82 -10.28
C ALA A 310 -4.13 41.08 -9.43
N THR A 311 -2.97 41.72 -9.22
CA THR A 311 -2.87 43.00 -8.51
C THR A 311 -2.86 44.17 -9.50
N ALA A 312 -2.69 45.39 -9.00
CA ALA A 312 -2.48 46.57 -9.84
C ALA A 312 -1.10 46.61 -10.51
N ASN A 313 -0.12 45.85 -9.99
CA ASN A 313 1.23 45.81 -10.54
C ASN A 313 1.28 44.83 -11.73
N PRO A 314 2.02 45.14 -12.81
CA PRO A 314 2.12 44.26 -13.97
C PRO A 314 2.62 42.86 -13.58
N ASN A 315 1.95 41.82 -14.07
CA ASN A 315 2.28 40.40 -13.82
C ASN A 315 2.43 39.99 -12.34
N GLU A 316 1.97 40.81 -11.40
CA GLU A 316 1.98 40.47 -9.98
C GLU A 316 0.62 39.94 -9.57
N TYR A 317 0.63 38.81 -8.86
CA TYR A 317 -0.55 38.13 -8.37
C TYR A 317 -0.46 37.96 -6.86
N SER A 318 -1.59 38.12 -6.17
CA SER A 318 -1.74 37.83 -4.75
C SER A 318 -2.29 36.43 -4.52
N TYR A 319 -1.79 35.77 -3.48
CA TYR A 319 -2.09 34.41 -3.09
C TYR A 319 -2.56 34.39 -1.64
N SER A 320 -3.73 33.80 -1.40
CA SER A 320 -4.31 33.72 -0.06
C SER A 320 -5.17 32.48 0.10
N ILE A 321 -5.37 32.06 1.34
CA ILE A 321 -6.40 31.08 1.70
C ILE A 321 -7.48 31.72 2.57
N ALA A 322 -8.69 31.19 2.50
CA ALA A 322 -9.83 31.62 3.31
C ALA A 322 -10.64 30.40 3.78
N ASN A 323 -11.61 30.63 4.68
CA ASN A 323 -12.54 29.60 5.16
C ASN A 323 -11.81 28.33 5.67
N VAL A 324 -10.69 28.52 6.38
CA VAL A 324 -9.87 27.42 6.89
C VAL A 324 -10.57 26.78 8.07
N LEU A 325 -11.11 25.57 7.86
CA LEU A 325 -11.67 24.73 8.91
C LEU A 325 -10.63 23.68 9.29
N VAL A 326 -10.17 23.73 10.54
CA VAL A 326 -9.24 22.74 11.11
C VAL A 326 -10.00 21.94 12.17
N PRO A 327 -10.24 20.64 11.96
CA PRO A 327 -10.86 19.82 12.99
C PRO A 327 -9.96 19.69 14.23
N ALA A 328 -10.56 19.45 15.40
CA ALA A 328 -9.86 19.52 16.70
C ALA A 328 -8.67 18.56 16.83
N ASN A 329 -8.66 17.46 16.08
CA ASN A 329 -7.58 16.48 16.05
C ASN A 329 -6.41 16.87 15.13
N PHE A 330 -6.54 17.90 14.29
CA PHE A 330 -5.47 18.37 13.43
C PHE A 330 -4.81 19.62 14.00
N THR A 331 -3.49 19.70 13.88
CA THR A 331 -2.74 20.95 14.07
C THR A 331 -2.06 21.33 12.78
N VAL A 332 -2.32 22.54 12.26
CA VAL A 332 -1.59 23.10 11.11
C VAL A 332 -0.17 23.42 11.55
N THR A 333 0.81 22.78 10.90
CA THR A 333 2.24 22.95 11.17
C THR A 333 2.90 23.92 10.21
N SER A 334 2.43 23.99 8.95
CA SER A 334 2.97 24.91 7.94
C SER A 334 1.98 25.18 6.81
N ILE A 335 2.10 26.33 6.16
CA ILE A 335 1.36 26.69 4.95
C ILE A 335 2.40 27.13 3.92
N VAL A 336 2.54 26.37 2.82
CA VAL A 336 3.55 26.62 1.78
C VAL A 336 2.87 26.95 0.47
N TYR A 337 3.17 28.12 -0.08
CA TYR A 337 2.78 28.52 -1.42
C TYR A 337 3.91 28.19 -2.39
N ASP A 338 3.57 27.54 -3.48
CA ASP A 338 4.42 27.33 -4.65
C ASP A 338 3.84 28.12 -5.81
N PHE A 339 4.64 29.03 -6.35
CA PHE A 339 4.21 29.95 -7.39
C PHE A 339 4.39 29.37 -8.81
N GLY A 340 4.88 28.13 -8.94
CA GLY A 340 5.01 27.44 -10.22
C GLY A 340 6.19 27.89 -11.09
N ASP A 341 6.91 28.94 -10.68
CA ASP A 341 8.15 29.42 -11.31
C ASP A 341 9.42 28.87 -10.63
N GLY A 342 9.26 27.88 -9.75
CA GLY A 342 10.34 27.28 -8.96
C GLY A 342 10.57 27.97 -7.62
N THR A 343 9.86 29.08 -7.35
CA THR A 343 9.92 29.75 -6.05
C THR A 343 8.78 29.30 -5.14
N THR A 344 9.09 29.15 -3.85
CA THR A 344 8.11 28.81 -2.81
C THR A 344 8.27 29.76 -1.63
N GLN A 345 7.18 29.99 -0.90
CA GLN A 345 7.19 30.78 0.33
C GLN A 345 6.29 30.16 1.39
N VAL A 346 6.75 30.23 2.64
CA VAL A 346 5.99 29.79 3.81
C VAL A 346 5.21 30.98 4.35
N ALA A 347 3.89 30.85 4.48
CA ALA A 347 3.06 31.86 5.10
C ALA A 347 3.17 31.81 6.63
N ALA A 348 3.17 32.99 7.28
CA ALA A 348 3.25 33.09 8.73
C ALA A 348 1.97 32.63 9.44
N SER A 349 0.83 32.68 8.75
CA SER A 349 -0.49 32.31 9.27
C SER A 349 -1.51 32.16 8.14
N THR A 350 -2.70 31.64 8.46
CA THR A 350 -3.82 31.48 7.52
C THR A 350 -4.36 32.80 6.97
N SER A 351 -4.10 33.94 7.62
CA SER A 351 -4.49 35.27 7.12
C SER A 351 -3.42 35.97 6.28
N THR A 352 -2.26 35.32 6.06
CA THR A 352 -1.17 35.91 5.28
C THR A 352 -1.55 35.94 3.81
N VAL A 353 -1.37 37.09 3.17
CA VAL A 353 -1.46 37.27 1.73
C VAL A 353 -0.05 37.45 1.20
N LEU A 354 0.37 36.60 0.27
CA LEU A 354 1.67 36.71 -0.40
C LEU A 354 1.49 37.25 -1.81
N THR A 355 2.50 37.91 -2.35
CA THR A 355 2.53 38.29 -3.77
C THR A 355 3.72 37.64 -4.48
N ASN A 356 3.54 37.34 -5.77
CA ASN A 356 4.63 36.95 -6.66
C ASN A 356 4.51 37.69 -8.00
N THR A 357 5.64 38.15 -8.53
CA THR A 357 5.71 38.86 -9.82
C THR A 357 6.39 37.99 -10.86
N TYR A 358 5.65 37.65 -11.93
CA TYR A 358 6.19 36.84 -13.03
C TYR A 358 6.87 37.71 -14.08
N MET A 359 8.19 37.55 -14.20
CA MET A 359 8.96 38.32 -15.16
C MET A 359 8.74 37.87 -16.61
N ARG A 360 8.35 36.61 -16.84
CA ARG A 360 8.16 36.04 -18.17
C ARG A 360 6.70 35.72 -18.45
N LYS A 361 6.32 35.72 -19.73
CA LYS A 361 5.08 35.12 -20.19
C LYS A 361 5.14 33.61 -20.00
N GLY A 362 4.01 33.00 -19.66
CA GLY A 362 3.96 31.58 -19.40
C GLY A 362 2.68 31.15 -18.70
N VAL A 363 2.56 29.83 -18.53
CA VAL A 363 1.48 29.18 -17.79
C VAL A 363 2.10 28.59 -16.54
N TYR A 364 1.76 29.14 -15.37
CA TYR A 364 2.36 28.81 -14.09
C TYR A 364 1.39 27.98 -13.25
N PRO A 365 1.67 26.69 -13.00
CA PRO A 365 0.86 25.85 -12.13
C PRO A 365 1.22 26.16 -10.67
N THR A 366 0.39 26.94 -9.99
CA THR A 366 0.59 27.32 -8.60
C THR A 366 -0.13 26.36 -7.67
N ASN A 367 0.36 26.20 -6.44
CA ASN A 367 -0.35 25.47 -5.41
C ASN A 367 -0.12 26.05 -4.01
N VAL A 368 -1.04 25.77 -3.11
CA VAL A 368 -0.87 25.97 -1.68
C VAL A 368 -1.02 24.64 -0.96
N ARG A 369 -0.09 24.36 -0.05
CA ARG A 369 -0.05 23.16 0.80
C ARG A 369 -0.26 23.57 2.23
N VAL A 370 -1.35 23.10 2.85
CA VAL A 370 -1.59 23.18 4.29
C VAL A 370 -1.10 21.87 4.90
N ILE A 371 0.02 21.92 5.60
CA ILE A 371 0.69 20.77 6.22
C ILE A 371 0.26 20.70 7.68
N THR A 372 -0.09 19.50 8.13
CA THR A 372 -0.58 19.23 9.49
C THR A 372 0.09 18.02 10.11
N THR A 373 -0.26 17.72 11.37
CA THR A 373 0.16 16.50 12.08
C THR A 373 -0.16 15.21 11.35
N ASP A 374 -1.26 15.18 10.58
CA ASP A 374 -1.83 13.93 10.04
C ASP A 374 -1.86 13.90 8.50
N GLY A 375 -1.31 14.93 7.84
CA GLY A 375 -1.26 14.98 6.38
C GLY A 375 -1.00 16.35 5.78
N THR A 376 -0.87 16.38 4.46
CA THR A 376 -0.74 17.60 3.65
C THR A 376 -1.94 17.75 2.72
N PHE A 377 -2.60 18.90 2.77
CA PHE A 377 -3.76 19.23 1.97
C PHE A 377 -3.38 20.27 0.92
N THR A 378 -3.57 19.96 -0.36
CA THR A 378 -3.11 20.78 -1.49
C THR A 378 -4.28 21.31 -2.30
N LYS A 379 -4.26 22.61 -2.64
CA LYS A 379 -5.10 23.17 -3.72
C LYS A 379 -4.21 23.82 -4.77
N SER A 380 -4.61 23.67 -6.03
CA SER A 380 -3.85 24.19 -7.18
C SER A 380 -4.66 25.23 -7.96
N PHE A 381 -3.96 26.13 -8.62
CA PHE A 381 -4.51 27.13 -9.52
C PHE A 381 -3.52 27.35 -10.69
N THR A 382 -4.00 27.79 -11.85
CA THR A 382 -3.14 28.07 -13.00
C THR A 382 -3.15 29.55 -13.31
N VAL A 383 -1.98 30.19 -13.26
CA VAL A 383 -1.80 31.59 -13.66
C VAL A 383 -1.32 31.66 -15.11
N ASN A 384 -2.08 32.33 -15.96
CA ASN A 384 -1.71 32.59 -17.35
C ASN A 384 -1.17 34.01 -17.49
N VAL A 385 0.15 34.14 -17.68
CA VAL A 385 0.82 35.43 -17.91
C VAL A 385 1.01 35.61 -19.42
N ALA A 386 0.24 36.55 -20.00
CA ALA A 386 0.17 36.71 -21.45
C ALA A 386 1.43 37.32 -22.09
N SER A 387 2.15 38.18 -21.36
CA SER A 387 3.32 38.90 -21.85
C SER A 387 4.41 39.00 -20.79
N ASN A 388 5.68 39.10 -21.21
CA ASN A 388 6.78 39.37 -20.29
C ASN A 388 6.51 40.66 -19.51
N HIS A 389 7.02 40.72 -18.28
CA HIS A 389 6.91 41.91 -17.45
C HIS A 389 7.59 43.09 -18.15
N PRO A 390 7.08 44.33 -18.05
CA PRO A 390 7.69 45.49 -18.74
C PRO A 390 9.16 45.75 -18.40
N SER A 391 9.58 45.36 -17.19
CA SER A 391 10.99 45.45 -16.74
C SER A 391 11.83 44.23 -17.09
N TYR A 392 11.27 43.23 -17.78
CA TYR A 392 12.03 42.08 -18.23
C TYR A 392 12.98 42.49 -19.35
N VAL A 393 14.27 42.28 -19.11
CA VAL A 393 15.33 42.48 -20.09
C VAL A 393 15.95 41.11 -20.35
N PRO A 394 15.91 40.59 -21.58
CA PRO A 394 16.61 39.36 -21.92
C PRO A 394 18.09 39.48 -21.55
N TYR A 395 18.55 38.53 -20.76
CA TYR A 395 19.97 38.35 -20.46
C TYR A 395 20.45 37.17 -21.32
N LEU A 396 21.50 37.38 -22.10
CA LEU A 396 22.08 36.33 -22.94
C LEU A 396 23.55 36.18 -22.55
N LEU A 397 23.92 34.98 -22.11
CA LEU A 397 25.29 34.66 -21.77
C LEU A 397 25.90 33.78 -22.86
N ASP A 398 27.08 34.18 -23.33
CA ASP A 398 27.91 33.38 -24.24
C ASP A 398 28.92 32.53 -23.45
N ALA A 399 28.39 31.71 -22.53
CA ALA A 399 29.18 30.81 -21.69
C ALA A 399 28.35 29.59 -21.27
N MET A 400 29.02 28.53 -20.81
CA MET A 400 28.34 27.39 -20.20
C MET A 400 27.94 27.70 -18.76
N ILE A 401 26.71 27.33 -18.41
CA ILE A 401 26.16 27.39 -17.06
C ILE A 401 26.22 26.00 -16.45
N MET A 402 26.77 25.91 -15.24
CA MET A 402 26.67 24.72 -14.41
C MET A 402 25.23 24.59 -13.89
N TYR A 403 24.55 23.51 -14.24
CA TYR A 403 23.17 23.27 -13.81
C TYR A 403 23.12 22.46 -12.51
N ASN A 404 23.95 21.42 -12.41
CA ASN A 404 23.98 20.56 -11.23
C ASN A 404 25.35 19.89 -11.09
N ASP A 405 25.98 20.09 -9.93
CA ASP A 405 27.23 19.42 -9.52
C ASP A 405 27.01 18.44 -8.35
N PHE A 406 25.74 18.21 -7.99
CA PHE A 406 25.31 17.40 -6.86
C PHE A 406 26.00 17.73 -5.52
N GLY A 407 26.48 18.97 -5.39
CA GLY A 407 27.17 19.53 -4.24
C GLY A 407 26.63 20.90 -3.90
N GLU A 408 27.33 21.96 -4.34
CA GLU A 408 27.00 23.35 -4.00
C GLU A 408 26.03 23.98 -5.00
N THR A 409 26.11 23.56 -6.27
CA THR A 409 25.35 24.15 -7.38
C THR A 409 24.18 23.24 -7.74
N THR A 410 22.97 23.73 -7.54
CA THR A 410 21.76 23.09 -8.09
C THR A 410 20.83 24.19 -8.59
N LEU A 411 20.77 24.34 -9.92
CA LEU A 411 19.85 25.25 -10.58
C LEU A 411 18.40 24.78 -10.39
N VAL A 412 18.16 23.50 -10.69
CA VAL A 412 16.89 22.82 -10.48
C VAL A 412 17.18 21.38 -10.06
N PRO A 413 16.44 20.80 -9.11
CA PRO A 413 16.57 19.40 -8.76
C PRO A 413 16.35 18.50 -9.97
N MET A 414 17.15 17.44 -10.10
CA MET A 414 16.91 16.40 -11.09
C MET A 414 15.97 15.33 -10.52
N ALA A 415 15.16 14.74 -11.40
CA ALA A 415 14.22 13.69 -11.05
C ALA A 415 14.44 12.46 -11.96
N PHE A 416 13.73 11.37 -11.66
CA PHE A 416 13.83 10.12 -12.40
C PHE A 416 12.45 9.65 -12.87
N ASP A 417 12.34 9.31 -14.14
CA ASP A 417 11.18 8.68 -14.74
C ASP A 417 11.51 7.20 -15.01
N LYS A 418 10.74 6.31 -14.38
CA LYS A 418 10.91 4.87 -14.49
C LYS A 418 10.40 4.29 -15.80
N SER A 419 9.62 5.05 -16.58
CA SER A 419 9.07 4.61 -17.88
C SER A 419 8.35 3.25 -17.80
N GLY A 420 7.58 3.01 -16.75
CA GLY A 420 6.79 1.79 -16.57
C GLY A 420 7.55 0.55 -16.06
N ALA A 421 8.83 0.68 -15.71
CA ALA A 421 9.61 -0.41 -15.09
C ALA A 421 10.26 0.06 -13.78
N ASP A 422 11.43 -0.48 -13.40
CA ASP A 422 12.13 -0.09 -12.18
C ASP A 422 13.46 0.65 -12.46
N GLY A 423 13.91 1.45 -11.49
CA GLY A 423 15.08 2.30 -11.62
C GLY A 423 15.13 3.42 -10.57
N SER A 424 16.24 4.14 -10.56
CA SER A 424 16.50 5.22 -9.60
C SER A 424 17.52 6.23 -10.10
N LEU A 425 17.41 7.44 -9.54
CA LEU A 425 18.46 8.45 -9.49
C LEU A 425 18.77 8.70 -8.01
N SER A 426 20.03 8.59 -7.62
CA SER A 426 20.45 8.83 -6.23
C SER A 426 21.74 9.62 -6.19
N ILE A 427 21.87 10.52 -5.22
CA ILE A 427 23.13 11.20 -4.94
C ILE A 427 23.96 10.26 -4.06
N VAL A 428 25.17 9.91 -4.52
CA VAL A 428 26.07 8.97 -3.85
C VAL A 428 27.44 9.62 -3.64
N THR A 429 28.27 9.03 -2.77
CA THR A 429 29.69 9.39 -2.71
C THR A 429 30.34 9.19 -4.07
N ASN A 430 31.13 10.17 -4.51
CA ASN A 430 31.82 10.09 -5.79
C ASN A 430 32.70 8.82 -5.86
N PRO A 431 32.53 7.94 -6.87
CA PRO A 431 33.22 6.66 -6.98
C PRO A 431 34.74 6.78 -7.20
N ASP A 432 35.24 7.92 -7.70
CA ASP A 432 36.68 8.23 -7.78
C ASP A 432 36.92 9.74 -7.70
N ALA A 433 36.86 10.31 -6.49
CA ALA A 433 37.16 11.72 -6.23
C ALA A 433 38.67 12.05 -6.21
N THR A 434 39.54 11.05 -6.40
CA THR A 434 40.98 11.18 -6.15
C THR A 434 41.75 11.74 -7.35
N ARG A 435 41.10 11.86 -8.51
CA ARG A 435 41.75 12.17 -9.79
C ARG A 435 40.94 13.18 -10.60
N TYR A 436 41.65 13.96 -11.42
CA TYR A 436 41.03 14.72 -12.50
C TYR A 436 40.33 13.76 -13.50
N PRO A 437 39.16 14.10 -14.08
CA PRO A 437 38.51 15.41 -14.02
C PRO A 437 37.56 15.66 -12.84
N ASN A 438 37.03 14.64 -12.16
CA ASN A 438 36.04 14.86 -11.11
C ASN A 438 36.63 14.81 -9.69
N ARG A 439 36.54 15.90 -8.94
CA ARG A 439 36.99 15.97 -7.54
C ARG A 439 35.87 16.32 -6.56
N SER A 440 34.62 16.30 -7.01
CA SER A 440 33.44 16.50 -6.16
C SER A 440 33.36 15.43 -5.07
N ALA A 441 32.71 15.74 -3.96
CA ALA A 441 32.45 14.76 -2.90
C ALA A 441 31.35 13.76 -3.30
N HIS A 442 30.41 14.20 -4.15
CA HIS A 442 29.20 13.48 -4.50
C HIS A 442 28.97 13.51 -6.01
N ALA A 443 28.31 12.49 -6.51
CA ALA A 443 27.86 12.41 -7.90
C ALA A 443 26.48 11.76 -7.94
N ALA A 444 25.75 11.93 -9.04
CA ALA A 444 24.51 11.19 -9.26
C ALA A 444 24.81 9.79 -9.78
N LYS A 445 24.14 8.78 -9.22
CA LYS A 445 24.06 7.42 -9.73
C LYS A 445 22.70 7.20 -10.36
N TYR A 446 22.71 6.95 -11.67
CA TYR A 446 21.56 6.50 -12.44
C TYR A 446 21.54 4.96 -12.47
N THR A 447 20.36 4.36 -12.30
CA THR A 447 20.13 2.93 -12.53
C THR A 447 18.79 2.71 -13.21
N LYS A 448 18.75 1.90 -14.27
CA LYS A 448 17.51 1.36 -14.85
C LYS A 448 17.49 -0.17 -14.81
N ILE A 449 16.32 -0.76 -14.61
CA ILE A 449 16.10 -2.20 -14.51
C ILE A 449 14.93 -2.57 -15.42
N ASN A 450 15.22 -3.36 -16.45
CA ASN A 450 14.25 -3.82 -17.45
C ASN A 450 13.40 -2.67 -18.04
N ALA A 451 14.03 -1.51 -18.26
CA ALA A 451 13.38 -0.31 -18.75
C ALA A 451 14.02 0.15 -20.07
N GLU A 452 13.20 0.39 -21.09
CA GLU A 452 13.69 0.80 -22.40
C GLU A 452 14.08 2.30 -22.43
N TRP A 453 13.24 3.16 -21.84
CA TRP A 453 13.32 4.62 -21.93
C TRP A 453 13.34 5.35 -20.58
N ALA A 454 13.66 4.65 -19.50
CA ALA A 454 13.84 5.29 -18.19
C ALA A 454 14.89 6.40 -18.29
N ASN A 455 14.68 7.52 -17.60
CA ASN A 455 15.53 8.69 -17.74
C ASN A 455 15.67 9.46 -16.43
N ALA A 456 16.87 9.98 -16.19
CA ALA A 456 17.05 11.10 -15.27
C ALA A 456 16.76 12.37 -16.06
N TYR A 457 16.15 13.37 -15.45
CA TYR A 457 15.84 14.60 -16.17
C TYR A 457 15.95 15.83 -15.28
N MET A 458 16.31 16.94 -15.92
CA MET A 458 16.21 18.28 -15.35
C MET A 458 15.10 19.02 -16.07
N LEU A 459 13.98 19.22 -15.37
CA LEU A 459 12.84 19.99 -15.87
C LEU A 459 12.93 21.42 -15.35
N LEU A 460 13.07 22.39 -16.24
CA LEU A 460 13.05 23.81 -15.89
C LEU A 460 11.64 24.21 -15.39
N PRO A 461 11.54 25.14 -14.42
CA PRO A 461 10.26 25.65 -13.97
C PRO A 461 9.47 26.33 -15.10
N ALA A 462 8.18 26.56 -14.86
CA ALA A 462 7.34 27.20 -15.87
C ALA A 462 7.90 28.57 -16.27
N GLY A 463 7.83 28.88 -17.57
CA GLY A 463 8.39 30.12 -18.12
C GLY A 463 9.91 30.13 -18.36
N TYR A 464 10.68 29.13 -17.91
CA TYR A 464 12.13 29.06 -18.14
C TYR A 464 12.47 28.11 -19.30
N ARG A 465 13.40 28.51 -20.16
CA ARG A 465 13.73 27.78 -21.41
C ARG A 465 15.23 27.79 -21.68
N PHE A 466 15.75 26.70 -22.24
CA PHE A 466 17.12 26.70 -22.76
C PHE A 466 17.22 27.64 -23.96
N ASN A 467 18.29 28.44 -24.00
CA ASN A 467 18.61 29.31 -25.13
C ASN A 467 19.85 28.78 -25.84
N LEU A 468 19.66 28.27 -27.06
CA LEU A 468 20.69 27.64 -27.89
C LEU A 468 21.34 28.62 -28.88
N THR A 469 21.05 29.93 -28.78
CA THR A 469 21.44 30.90 -29.82
C THR A 469 22.91 31.33 -29.77
N LYS A 470 23.58 31.12 -28.63
CA LYS A 470 24.99 31.50 -28.40
C LYS A 470 25.88 30.30 -28.08
N GLN A 471 25.36 29.39 -27.26
CA GLN A 471 26.00 28.15 -26.87
C GLN A 471 25.06 27.00 -27.22
N THR A 472 25.57 25.97 -27.89
CA THR A 472 24.79 24.79 -28.32
C THR A 472 25.26 23.49 -27.68
N THR A 473 26.33 23.56 -26.88
CA THR A 473 26.97 22.40 -26.29
C THR A 473 26.55 22.22 -24.84
N PHE A 474 26.19 21.00 -24.50
CA PHE A 474 26.03 20.50 -23.14
C PHE A 474 27.21 19.60 -22.77
N LYS A 475 27.57 19.59 -21.49
CA LYS A 475 28.65 18.75 -20.95
C LYS A 475 28.19 18.09 -19.66
N MET A 476 28.66 16.87 -19.43
CA MET A 476 28.60 16.23 -18.12
C MET A 476 29.81 15.33 -17.96
N LEU A 477 30.25 15.14 -16.73
CA LEU A 477 31.16 14.07 -16.38
C LEU A 477 30.39 12.76 -16.34
N VAL A 478 30.98 11.69 -16.88
CA VAL A 478 30.40 10.33 -16.84
C VAL A 478 31.41 9.32 -16.32
N TYR A 479 30.93 8.34 -15.56
CA TYR A 479 31.70 7.21 -15.03
C TYR A 479 30.83 5.95 -15.11
N GLY A 480 31.26 4.95 -15.88
CA GLY A 480 30.47 3.73 -16.12
C GLY A 480 31.31 2.63 -16.76
N ASN A 481 30.68 1.77 -17.57
CA ASN A 481 31.39 0.76 -18.34
C ASN A 481 31.69 1.25 -19.75
N ALA A 482 32.88 0.92 -20.27
CA ALA A 482 33.21 1.15 -21.66
C ALA A 482 32.18 0.48 -22.59
N GLY A 483 31.71 1.22 -23.60
CA GLY A 483 30.69 0.77 -24.55
C GLY A 483 29.26 1.16 -24.18
N ASP A 484 28.98 1.57 -22.94
CA ASP A 484 27.66 2.10 -22.58
C ASP A 484 27.39 3.42 -23.30
N ASN A 485 26.18 3.59 -23.84
CA ASN A 485 25.77 4.79 -24.57
C ASN A 485 24.96 5.71 -23.65
N VAL A 486 25.50 6.87 -23.32
CA VAL A 486 24.79 7.92 -22.60
C VAL A 486 24.10 8.83 -23.62
N LEU A 487 22.78 8.94 -23.56
CA LEU A 487 21.97 9.80 -24.43
C LEU A 487 21.61 11.07 -23.66
N LEU A 488 21.78 12.23 -24.31
CA LEU A 488 21.17 13.49 -23.88
C LEU A 488 20.10 13.91 -24.91
N LYS A 489 18.89 14.21 -24.43
CA LYS A 489 17.75 14.58 -25.27
C LYS A 489 17.04 15.82 -24.72
N LEU A 490 16.69 16.77 -25.59
CA LEU A 490 15.90 17.93 -25.20
C LEU A 490 14.44 17.75 -25.66
N GLU A 491 13.49 18.16 -24.82
CA GLU A 491 12.05 18.13 -25.12
C GLU A 491 11.36 19.40 -24.62
N ASN A 492 10.14 19.62 -25.12
CA ASN A 492 9.19 20.62 -24.63
C ASN A 492 8.00 19.90 -23.98
N THR A 493 7.93 19.97 -22.64
CA THR A 493 6.87 19.32 -21.87
C THR A 493 5.53 20.06 -21.90
N ASP A 494 5.45 21.26 -22.47
CA ASP A 494 4.18 21.98 -22.65
C ASP A 494 3.22 21.22 -23.57
N TYR A 495 3.74 20.30 -24.37
CA TYR A 495 2.95 19.38 -25.21
C TYR A 495 2.36 18.19 -24.42
N ALA A 496 2.54 18.15 -23.09
CA ALA A 496 2.01 17.12 -22.19
C ALA A 496 2.34 15.70 -22.68
N GLY A 497 1.33 14.83 -22.82
CA GLY A 497 1.51 13.45 -23.33
C GLY A 497 2.08 13.36 -24.75
N ASN A 498 2.20 14.48 -25.46
CA ASN A 498 2.84 14.58 -26.77
C ASN A 498 4.26 15.17 -26.73
N ALA A 499 4.85 15.39 -25.55
CA ALA A 499 6.20 15.95 -25.42
C ALA A 499 7.26 15.20 -26.24
N TRP A 500 7.13 13.87 -26.35
CA TRP A 500 8.00 13.01 -27.15
C TRP A 500 8.05 13.40 -28.64
N LYS A 501 7.03 14.07 -29.18
CA LYS A 501 7.01 14.57 -30.57
C LYS A 501 7.94 15.76 -30.79
N THR A 502 8.31 16.46 -29.72
CA THR A 502 9.17 17.64 -29.75
C THR A 502 10.65 17.31 -29.55
N ALA A 503 10.94 16.04 -29.26
CA ALA A 503 12.25 15.61 -28.84
C ALA A 503 13.29 15.79 -29.94
N THR A 504 14.50 16.16 -29.54
CA THR A 504 15.66 16.15 -30.43
C THR A 504 15.91 14.74 -30.95
N HIS A 505 16.58 14.60 -32.10
CA HIS A 505 17.11 13.30 -32.52
C HIS A 505 18.11 12.79 -31.48
N ASP A 506 18.27 11.47 -31.43
CA ASP A 506 19.10 10.83 -30.41
C ASP A 506 20.56 11.25 -30.57
N TYR A 507 21.13 11.80 -29.50
CA TYR A 507 22.52 12.22 -29.47
C TYR A 507 23.28 11.56 -28.33
N THR A 508 24.11 10.58 -28.69
CA THR A 508 24.75 9.68 -27.76
C THR A 508 26.25 9.95 -27.62
N TYR A 509 26.74 9.76 -26.39
CA TYR A 509 28.15 9.64 -26.06
C TYR A 509 28.42 8.20 -25.62
N THR A 510 29.35 7.52 -26.28
CA THR A 510 29.80 6.18 -25.86
C THR A 510 30.93 6.32 -24.85
N ILE A 511 30.76 5.73 -23.66
CA ILE A 511 31.79 5.68 -22.63
C ILE A 511 33.01 4.91 -23.17
N LYS A 512 34.19 5.48 -23.04
CA LYS A 512 35.43 4.97 -23.65
C LYS A 512 36.21 4.05 -22.72
N GLU A 513 36.26 4.38 -21.43
CA GLU A 513 37.03 3.66 -20.42
C GLU A 513 36.13 3.28 -19.24
N SER A 514 36.17 2.02 -18.83
CA SER A 514 35.43 1.58 -17.64
C SER A 514 36.04 2.18 -16.38
N ASN A 515 35.19 2.56 -15.43
CA ASN A 515 35.60 3.00 -14.10
C ASN A 515 36.55 4.20 -14.09
N LYS A 516 36.35 5.14 -15.01
CA LYS A 516 37.14 6.37 -15.11
C LYS A 516 36.24 7.54 -15.47
N TRP A 517 36.41 8.65 -14.78
CA TRP A 517 35.72 9.89 -15.12
C TRP A 517 36.21 10.44 -16.46
N GLU A 518 35.26 10.75 -17.34
CA GLU A 518 35.52 11.44 -18.60
C GLU A 518 34.40 12.45 -18.91
N ILE A 519 34.69 13.40 -19.80
CA ILE A 519 33.73 14.44 -20.19
C ILE A 519 32.94 13.94 -21.40
N ALA A 520 31.63 13.75 -21.22
CA ALA A 520 30.69 13.59 -22.31
C ALA A 520 30.30 14.98 -22.85
N GLU A 521 30.55 15.23 -24.13
CA GLU A 521 30.23 16.48 -24.81
C GLU A 521 29.13 16.25 -25.84
N PHE A 522 28.07 17.06 -25.76
CA PHE A 522 26.90 17.01 -26.63
C PHE A 522 26.72 18.38 -27.30
N ASN A 523 27.33 18.59 -28.48
CA ASN A 523 27.04 19.75 -29.33
C ASN A 523 25.81 19.54 -30.24
N PHE A 524 24.73 20.27 -29.98
CA PHE A 524 23.48 20.13 -30.75
C PHE A 524 23.46 20.84 -32.11
N ALA A 525 24.56 21.48 -32.55
CA ALA A 525 24.62 22.09 -33.87
C ALA A 525 24.37 21.05 -34.98
N GLY A 526 23.36 21.29 -35.82
CA GLY A 526 22.96 20.37 -36.88
C GLY A 526 22.12 19.18 -36.41
N VAL A 527 21.72 19.13 -35.14
CA VAL A 527 20.83 18.08 -34.62
C VAL A 527 19.38 18.48 -34.88
N GLY A 528 18.61 17.61 -35.54
CA GLY A 528 17.19 17.83 -35.80
C GLY A 528 16.30 17.54 -34.60
N ALA A 529 15.01 17.85 -34.74
CA ALA A 529 13.98 17.49 -33.77
C ALA A 529 12.65 17.15 -34.43
N GLY A 530 11.88 16.33 -33.74
CA GLY A 530 10.56 15.86 -34.15
C GLY A 530 10.57 15.03 -35.44
N PHE A 531 9.38 14.81 -35.99
CA PHE A 531 9.14 13.87 -37.07
C PHE A 531 8.35 14.53 -38.20
N ASP A 532 8.89 14.50 -39.41
CA ASP A 532 8.30 15.08 -40.62
C ASP A 532 6.87 14.58 -40.92
N TRP A 533 6.60 13.30 -40.66
CA TRP A 533 5.29 12.66 -40.88
C TRP A 533 4.24 12.99 -39.81
N THR A 534 4.62 13.62 -38.69
CA THR A 534 3.68 14.01 -37.63
C THR A 534 3.03 15.37 -37.86
N GLY A 535 3.52 16.14 -38.84
CA GLY A 535 2.81 17.26 -39.46
C GLY A 535 3.00 18.66 -38.85
N GLU A 536 3.60 18.83 -37.66
CA GLU A 536 3.63 20.17 -37.02
C GLU A 536 4.93 20.56 -36.29
N VAL A 537 5.68 19.60 -35.72
CA VAL A 537 6.92 19.88 -34.96
C VAL A 537 8.08 19.15 -35.63
N PHE A 538 8.76 19.82 -36.56
CA PHE A 538 9.96 19.30 -37.22
C PHE A 538 10.97 20.41 -37.53
N THR A 539 12.24 20.14 -37.28
CA THR A 539 13.39 20.89 -37.81
C THR A 539 14.55 19.95 -38.13
N ALA A 540 15.34 20.30 -39.15
CA ALA A 540 16.59 19.62 -39.45
C ALA A 540 17.73 20.05 -38.53
N ASP A 541 17.62 21.20 -37.87
CA ASP A 541 18.62 21.73 -36.95
C ASP A 541 17.98 22.65 -35.90
N ILE A 542 18.03 22.23 -34.65
CA ILE A 542 17.42 22.93 -33.52
C ILE A 542 18.16 24.21 -33.12
N THR A 543 19.38 24.42 -33.62
CA THR A 543 20.22 25.57 -33.23
C THR A 543 20.07 26.74 -34.20
N THR A 544 19.70 26.47 -35.45
CA THR A 544 19.52 27.49 -36.50
C THR A 544 18.05 27.85 -36.75
N ASP A 545 17.10 26.98 -36.37
CA ASP A 545 15.67 27.28 -36.48
C ASP A 545 15.16 28.09 -35.28
N SER A 546 14.73 29.34 -35.55
CA SER A 546 14.18 30.26 -34.55
C SER A 546 12.95 29.75 -33.78
N ARG A 547 12.29 28.70 -34.27
CA ARG A 547 11.15 28.07 -33.58
C ARG A 547 11.60 27.16 -32.44
N PHE A 548 12.87 26.72 -32.44
CA PHE A 548 13.42 25.71 -31.55
C PHE A 548 14.62 26.20 -30.73
N ASN A 549 15.44 27.09 -31.30
CA ASN A 549 16.71 27.51 -30.70
C ASN A 549 16.56 28.47 -29.51
N ASP A 550 15.36 28.98 -29.28
CA ASP A 550 15.03 29.85 -28.17
C ASP A 550 13.59 29.62 -27.73
N ASN A 551 13.29 29.88 -26.45
CA ASN A 551 11.93 29.84 -25.91
C ASN A 551 11.15 28.50 -26.08
N PHE A 552 11.81 27.39 -26.43
CA PHE A 552 11.15 26.13 -26.80
C PHE A 552 11.39 24.98 -25.80
N TYR A 553 12.64 24.55 -25.62
CA TYR A 553 12.98 23.40 -24.77
C TYR A 553 12.97 23.76 -23.29
N ASN A 554 12.39 22.89 -22.46
CA ASN A 554 12.33 23.07 -21.01
C ASN A 554 12.76 21.84 -20.21
N VAL A 555 13.07 20.71 -20.85
CA VAL A 555 13.61 19.54 -20.16
C VAL A 555 14.82 19.00 -20.90
N ALA A 556 15.84 18.61 -20.12
CA ALA A 556 16.96 17.81 -20.57
C ALA A 556 16.87 16.43 -19.94
N ARG A 557 16.81 15.38 -20.77
CA ARG A 557 16.73 13.98 -20.36
C ARG A 557 18.05 13.27 -20.61
N ILE A 558 18.48 12.51 -19.62
CA ILE A 558 19.71 11.74 -19.61
C ILE A 558 19.34 10.26 -19.44
N MET A 559 19.83 9.43 -20.36
CA MET A 559 19.56 7.99 -20.38
C MET A 559 20.86 7.21 -20.59
N VAL A 560 20.89 5.94 -20.18
CA VAL A 560 21.95 5.01 -20.55
C VAL A 560 21.37 3.83 -21.31
N SER A 561 22.03 3.46 -22.41
CA SER A 561 21.64 2.37 -23.32
C SER A 561 20.15 2.41 -23.66
N PRO A 562 19.62 3.55 -24.16
CA PRO A 562 18.22 3.70 -24.53
C PRO A 562 17.82 2.69 -25.62
N GLY A 563 16.56 2.26 -25.64
CA GLY A 563 16.09 1.24 -26.58
C GLY A 563 16.38 -0.21 -26.14
N ILE A 564 17.15 -0.42 -25.07
CA ILE A 564 17.39 -1.75 -24.49
C ILE A 564 16.51 -1.92 -23.25
N GLY A 565 15.45 -2.74 -23.39
CA GLY A 565 14.44 -2.97 -22.35
C GLY A 565 14.71 -4.13 -21.38
N SER A 566 15.81 -4.87 -21.54
CA SER A 566 16.16 -6.01 -20.67
C SER A 566 17.50 -5.82 -19.99
N GLY A 567 17.57 -6.13 -18.69
CA GLY A 567 18.79 -6.07 -17.89
C GLY A 567 18.88 -4.82 -17.02
N THR A 568 20.00 -4.69 -16.31
CA THR A 568 20.29 -3.58 -15.41
C THR A 568 21.44 -2.77 -15.96
N PHE A 569 21.23 -1.46 -16.14
CA PHE A 569 22.26 -0.53 -16.59
C PHE A 569 22.44 0.56 -15.55
N SER A 570 23.69 0.95 -15.31
CA SER A 570 24.00 2.00 -14.34
C SER A 570 25.26 2.74 -14.72
N PHE A 571 25.25 4.04 -14.48
CA PHE A 571 26.42 4.90 -14.60
C PHE A 571 26.29 6.04 -13.59
N HIS A 572 27.40 6.72 -13.34
CA HIS A 572 27.42 7.94 -12.57
C HIS A 572 27.62 9.13 -13.50
N PHE A 573 27.02 10.26 -13.16
CA PHE A 573 27.28 11.52 -13.83
C PHE A 573 27.33 12.67 -12.85
N ASP A 574 28.02 13.73 -13.26
CA ASP A 574 28.28 14.90 -12.45
C ASP A 574 28.55 16.13 -13.33
N ASP A 575 28.65 17.32 -12.74
CA ASP A 575 28.95 18.59 -13.41
C ASP A 575 28.12 18.80 -14.70
N PHE A 576 26.81 18.58 -14.61
CA PHE A 576 25.93 18.77 -15.76
C PHE A 576 25.81 20.26 -16.07
N ALA A 577 26.28 20.66 -17.25
CA ALA A 577 26.38 22.04 -17.68
C ALA A 577 25.92 22.20 -19.13
N GLY A 578 25.56 23.42 -19.52
CA GLY A 578 25.14 23.68 -20.88
C GLY A 578 24.84 25.15 -21.17
N PRO A 579 23.99 25.40 -22.19
CA PRO A 579 23.62 26.73 -22.61
C PRO A 579 22.95 27.59 -21.53
N HIS A 580 22.76 28.88 -21.83
CA HIS A 580 22.03 29.76 -20.93
C HIS A 580 20.56 29.32 -20.81
N VAL A 581 19.99 29.44 -19.61
CA VAL A 581 18.54 29.31 -19.38
C VAL A 581 17.95 30.70 -19.25
N GLU A 582 17.15 31.07 -20.25
CA GLU A 582 16.54 32.38 -20.31
C GLU A 582 15.62 32.60 -19.10
N GLY A 583 15.69 33.79 -18.49
CA GLY A 583 14.89 34.17 -17.32
C GLY A 583 15.57 33.97 -15.97
N LEU A 584 16.68 33.22 -15.90
CA LEU A 584 17.53 33.13 -14.71
C LEU A 584 18.63 34.19 -14.84
N LYS A 585 18.68 35.13 -13.89
CA LYS A 585 19.79 36.09 -13.76
C LYS A 585 20.84 35.55 -12.81
#